data_AF-A0A832ZH66-F1
#
_entry.id   AF-A0A832ZH66-F1
#
_cell.length_a   1.000
_cell.length_b   1.000
_cell.length_c   1.000
_cell.angle_alpha   90.00
_cell.angle_beta   90.00
_cell.angle_gamma   90.00
#
_symmetry.space_group_name_H-M   'P 1'
#
loop_
_entity.id
_entity.type
_entity.pdbx_description
1 polymer ?
#
loop_
_entity_poly.entity_id
_entity_poly.type
_entity_poly.pdbx_seq_one_letter_code
_entity_poly.pdbx_strand_id
1 'polypeptide(L)'
;MHPSREMIEKILFGGIVLLLGALLAQTFVVGLSLLSIVKGINIPFLIEKITTNKETIFRATPILLVLSYSLATIIAKYSTDTAGGAGKIGELRVVKVIVIILAISVIAAIFGSIVSCGYACPVLACHGAMESCTWEVGLLSVKYVCNCIG
;
A
#
# COMPACT_ATOMS: atom_id res chain seq x y z
N MET A 1 -37.92 0.79 7.48
CA MET A 1 -37.25 2.11 7.35
C MET A 1 -36.26 2.01 6.20
N HIS A 2 -36.55 2.60 5.03
CA HIS A 2 -35.57 2.70 3.97
C HIS A 2 -34.61 3.84 4.30
N PRO A 3 -33.28 3.62 4.30
CA PRO A 3 -32.34 4.72 4.48
C PRO A 3 -32.52 5.74 3.36
N SER A 4 -32.45 7.03 3.70
CA SER A 4 -32.51 8.09 2.70
C SER A 4 -31.31 7.98 1.76
N ARG A 5 -31.48 8.39 0.51
CA ARG A 5 -30.43 8.36 -0.52
C ARG A 5 -29.13 9.03 -0.05
N GLU A 6 -29.24 10.13 0.69
CA GLU A 6 -28.10 10.83 1.29
C GLU A 6 -27.32 9.99 2.32
N MET A 7 -28.01 9.15 3.09
CA MET A 7 -27.38 8.26 4.06
C MET A 7 -26.57 7.17 3.35
N ILE A 8 -27.11 6.62 2.26
CA ILE A 8 -26.43 5.60 1.44
C ILE A 8 -25.17 6.18 0.81
N GLU A 9 -25.25 7.40 0.25
CA GLU A 9 -24.10 8.07 -0.39
C GLU A 9 -22.98 8.36 0.62
N LYS A 10 -23.31 8.77 1.85
CA LYS A 10 -22.31 8.98 2.92
C LYS A 10 -21.63 7.68 3.36
N ILE A 11 -22.40 6.59 3.49
CA ILE A 11 -21.85 5.28 3.84
C ILE A 11 -20.93 4.79 2.72
N LEU A 12 -21.34 4.94 1.47
CA LEU A 12 -20.55 4.53 0.31
C LEU A 12 -19.25 5.34 0.22
N PHE A 13 -19.32 6.66 0.45
CA PHE A 13 -18.14 7.52 0.50
C PHE A 13 -17.17 7.08 1.59
N GLY A 14 -17.67 6.83 2.80
CA GLY A 14 -16.85 6.32 3.91
C GLY A 14 -16.19 4.99 3.56
N GLY A 15 -16.92 4.06 2.94
CA GLY A 15 -16.39 2.78 2.48
C GLY A 15 -15.27 2.93 1.43
N ILE A 16 -15.45 3.83 0.47
CA ILE A 16 -14.43 4.13 -0.56
C ILE A 16 -13.17 4.70 0.09
N VAL A 17 -13.31 5.67 0.99
CA VAL A 17 -12.16 6.27 1.69
C VAL A 17 -11.41 5.23 2.52
N LEU A 18 -12.14 4.36 3.22
CA LEU A 18 -11.53 3.27 3.99
C LEU A 18 -10.72 2.32 3.11
N LEU A 19 -11.33 1.84 2.02
CA LEU A 19 -10.69 0.92 1.08
C LEU A 19 -9.46 1.56 0.42
N LEU A 20 -9.62 2.78 -0.09
CA LEU A 20 -8.58 3.51 -0.78
C LEU A 20 -7.42 3.88 0.16
N GLY A 21 -7.74 4.29 1.39
CA GLY A 21 -6.75 4.59 2.43
C GLY A 21 -5.91 3.36 2.79
N ALA A 22 -6.54 2.20 2.96
CA ALA A 22 -5.84 0.94 3.22
C ALA A 22 -4.95 0.54 2.04
N LEU A 23 -5.45 0.61 0.80
CA LEU A 23 -4.69 0.30 -0.41
C LEU A 23 -3.47 1.22 -0.58
N LEU A 24 -3.65 2.53 -0.35
CA LEU A 24 -2.55 3.49 -0.41
C LEU A 24 -1.51 3.20 0.66
N ALA A 25 -1.93 2.98 1.91
CA ALA A 25 -1.01 2.67 3.00
C ALA A 25 -0.19 1.41 2.69
N GLN A 26 -0.83 0.35 2.22
CA GLN A 26 -0.16 -0.90 1.86
C GLN A 26 0.81 -0.70 0.69
N THR A 27 0.40 0.05 -0.34
CA THR A 27 1.25 0.38 -1.49
C THR A 27 2.48 1.18 -1.06
N PHE A 28 2.31 2.17 -0.17
CA PHE A 28 3.42 2.95 0.37
C PHE A 28 4.37 2.10 1.21
N VAL A 29 3.86 1.20 2.07
CA VAL A 29 4.73 0.31 2.86
C VAL A 29 5.60 -0.55 1.95
N VAL A 30 5.03 -1.14 0.90
CA VAL A 30 5.77 -1.94 -0.09
C VAL A 30 6.77 -1.09 -0.86
N GLY A 31 6.36 0.09 -1.35
CA GLY A 31 7.25 0.96 -2.11
C GLY A 31 8.42 1.48 -1.27
N LEU A 32 8.14 1.89 -0.03
CA LEU A 32 9.16 2.40 0.90
C LEU A 32 10.07 1.29 1.42
N SER A 33 9.58 0.06 1.62
CA SER A 33 10.42 -1.07 2.01
C SER A 33 11.42 -1.40 0.90
N LEU A 34 10.97 -1.43 -0.35
CA LEU A 34 11.85 -1.66 -1.51
C LEU A 34 12.86 -0.52 -1.67
N LEU A 35 12.46 0.74 -1.54
CA LEU A 35 13.39 1.88 -1.56
C LEU A 35 14.45 1.77 -0.45
N SER A 36 14.04 1.35 0.75
CA SER A 36 14.97 1.14 1.86
C SER A 36 15.97 0.03 1.59
N ILE A 37 15.55 -1.07 0.98
CA ILE A 37 16.43 -2.19 0.69
C ILE A 37 17.33 -1.91 -0.52
N VAL A 38 16.76 -1.47 -1.64
CA VAL A 38 17.46 -1.32 -2.93
C VAL A 38 18.39 -0.09 -2.94
N LYS A 39 17.96 1.01 -2.31
CA LYS A 39 18.69 2.29 -2.33
C LYS A 39 19.27 2.68 -0.99
N GLY A 40 19.01 1.92 0.08
CA GLY A 40 19.43 2.28 1.44
C GLY A 40 18.69 3.49 2.03
N ILE A 41 17.62 3.98 1.37
CA ILE A 41 16.89 5.17 1.81
C ILE A 41 15.92 4.79 2.92
N ASN A 42 16.20 5.17 4.16
CA ASN A 42 15.31 4.94 5.29
C ASN A 42 14.52 6.21 5.65
N ILE A 43 13.19 6.13 5.72
CA ILE A 43 12.32 7.23 6.12
C ILE A 43 11.59 6.83 7.43
N PRO A 44 12.27 6.92 8.59
CA PRO A 44 11.79 6.35 9.84
C PRO A 44 10.45 6.95 10.34
N PHE A 45 10.12 8.16 9.88
CA PHE A 45 8.87 8.83 10.23
C PHE A 45 7.64 8.23 9.53
N LEU A 46 7.84 7.53 8.39
CA LEU A 46 6.78 6.91 7.60
C LEU A 46 6.75 5.38 7.77
N ILE A 47 7.92 4.78 7.95
CA ILE A 47 8.12 3.33 7.93
C ILE A 47 9.12 2.95 9.02
N GLU A 48 8.67 2.12 9.95
CA GLU A 48 9.54 1.53 10.96
C GLU A 48 10.22 0.29 10.37
N LYS A 49 11.54 0.22 10.45
CA LYS A 49 12.34 -0.93 10.03
C LYS A 49 12.87 -1.66 11.26
N ILE A 50 12.50 -2.92 11.42
CA ILE A 50 12.97 -3.82 12.47
C ILE A 50 13.74 -4.94 11.79
N THR A 51 15.03 -5.07 12.11
CA THR A 51 15.90 -6.09 11.51
C THR A 51 16.43 -7.01 12.60
N THR A 52 16.29 -8.31 12.40
CA THR A 52 16.94 -9.35 13.21
C THR A 52 17.78 -10.25 12.30
N ASN A 53 18.49 -11.23 12.88
CA ASN A 53 19.44 -12.08 12.14
C ASN A 53 18.83 -12.87 10.96
N LYS A 54 17.50 -13.03 10.89
CA LYS A 54 16.82 -13.81 9.85
C LYS A 54 15.61 -13.11 9.21
N GLU A 55 15.16 -12.00 9.76
CA GLU A 55 13.95 -11.31 9.29
C GLU A 55 14.12 -9.80 9.31
N THR A 56 13.54 -9.14 8.31
CA THR A 56 13.38 -7.69 8.28
C THR A 56 11.92 -7.35 8.10
N ILE A 57 11.36 -6.63 9.07
CA ILE A 57 9.97 -6.22 9.10
C ILE A 57 9.92 -4.71 8.88
N PHE A 58 9.06 -4.30 7.98
CA PHE A 58 8.71 -2.92 7.70
C PHE A 58 7.26 -2.67 8.11
N ARG A 59 7.01 -1.71 8.99
CA ARG A 59 5.66 -1.37 9.47
C ARG A 59 5.30 0.07 9.12
N ALA A 60 4.06 0.30 8.70
CA ALA A 60 3.53 1.64 8.57
C ALA A 60 3.51 2.33 9.93
N THR A 61 4.06 3.55 10.01
CA THR A 61 3.86 4.40 11.18
C THR A 61 2.44 4.98 11.18
N PRO A 62 1.92 5.42 12.34
CA PRO A 62 0.64 6.13 12.40
C PRO A 62 0.55 7.33 11.44
N ILE A 63 1.69 7.97 11.17
CA ILE A 63 1.78 9.14 10.29
C ILE A 63 1.54 8.75 8.83
N LEU A 64 2.12 7.63 8.38
CA LEU A 64 1.85 7.10 7.05
C LEU A 64 0.37 6.75 6.87
N LEU A 65 -0.28 6.22 7.92
CA LEU A 65 -1.72 5.97 7.90
C LEU A 65 -2.49 7.27 7.74
N VAL A 66 -2.23 8.27 8.60
CA VAL A 66 -2.91 9.57 8.51
C VAL A 66 -2.75 10.18 7.11
N LEU A 67 -1.55 10.15 6.54
CA LEU A 67 -1.30 10.66 5.19
C LEU A 67 -2.07 9.86 4.13
N SER A 68 -2.08 8.53 4.23
CA SER A 68 -2.76 7.66 3.26
C SER A 68 -4.27 7.86 3.26
N TYR A 69 -4.89 7.95 4.43
CA TYR A 69 -6.33 8.18 4.58
C TYR A 69 -6.71 9.63 4.25
N SER A 70 -5.84 10.61 4.55
CA SER A 70 -6.05 12.00 4.14
C SER A 70 -6.03 12.11 2.62
N LEU A 71 -5.04 11.48 1.97
CA LEU A 71 -4.94 11.44 0.52
C LEU A 71 -6.14 10.71 -0.11
N ALA A 72 -6.56 9.58 0.48
CA ALA A 72 -7.77 8.86 0.05
C ALA A 72 -9.01 9.75 0.13
N THR A 73 -9.16 10.52 1.21
CA THR A 73 -10.28 11.45 1.38
C THR A 73 -10.25 12.55 0.32
N ILE A 74 -9.07 13.12 0.04
CA ILE A 74 -8.90 14.14 -1.01
C ILE A 74 -9.25 13.58 -2.39
N ILE A 75 -8.74 12.40 -2.73
CA ILE A 75 -9.02 11.74 -4.02
C ILE A 75 -10.51 11.42 -4.14
N ALA A 76 -11.11 10.83 -3.10
CA ALA A 76 -12.53 10.49 -3.09
C ALA A 76 -13.39 11.75 -3.25
N LYS A 77 -13.09 12.81 -2.50
CA LYS A 77 -13.83 14.08 -2.56
C LYS A 77 -13.70 14.75 -3.93
N TYR A 78 -12.48 14.83 -4.47
CA TYR A 78 -12.27 15.40 -5.81
C TYR A 78 -13.03 14.61 -6.89
N SER A 79 -13.08 13.28 -6.72
CA SER A 79 -13.81 12.39 -7.62
C SER A 79 -15.33 12.62 -7.54
N THR A 80 -15.89 12.83 -6.36
CA THR A 80 -17.32 13.13 -6.18
C THR A 80 -17.69 14.52 -6.69
N ASP A 81 -16.87 15.54 -6.40
CA ASP A 81 -17.13 16.93 -6.82
C ASP A 81 -17.10 17.05 -8.35
N THR A 82 -16.17 16.35 -9.00
CA THR A 82 -16.06 16.29 -10.46
C THR A 82 -17.24 15.52 -11.09
N ALA A 83 -17.77 14.51 -10.41
CA ALA A 83 -18.94 13.76 -10.88
C ALA A 83 -20.24 14.57 -10.74
N GLY A 84 -20.36 15.43 -9.73
CA GLY A 84 -21.51 16.30 -9.51
C GLY A 84 -21.67 17.41 -10.55
N GLY A 85 -20.57 17.90 -11.14
CA GLY A 85 -20.60 18.91 -12.21
C GLY A 85 -20.87 18.36 -13.62
N ALA A 86 -20.69 17.05 -13.83
CA ALA A 86 -20.82 16.41 -15.14
C ALA A 86 -21.95 15.37 -15.12
N GLY A 87 -23.18 15.84 -15.32
CA GLY A 87 -24.37 14.99 -15.41
C GLY A 87 -24.12 13.72 -16.23
N LYS A 88 -24.36 12.55 -15.61
CA LYS A 88 -24.37 11.19 -16.18
C LYS A 88 -23.08 10.64 -16.82
N ILE A 89 -22.03 11.45 -17.05
CA ILE A 89 -20.72 10.97 -17.59
C ILE A 89 -19.69 10.79 -16.46
N GLY A 90 -19.90 11.39 -15.29
CA GLY A 90 -18.99 11.33 -14.14
C GLY A 90 -18.89 9.96 -13.42
N GLU A 91 -19.96 9.18 -13.41
CA GLU A 91 -20.05 7.90 -12.67
C GLU A 91 -19.06 6.85 -13.21
N LEU A 92 -18.83 6.82 -14.53
CA LEU A 92 -17.85 5.94 -15.17
C LEU A 92 -16.39 6.34 -14.88
N ARG A 93 -16.14 7.62 -14.55
CA ARG A 93 -14.78 8.13 -14.31
C ARG A 93 -14.26 7.77 -12.93
N VAL A 94 -15.09 7.85 -11.90
CA VAL A 94 -14.68 7.50 -10.52
C VAL A 94 -14.32 6.03 -10.43
N VAL A 95 -15.14 5.16 -11.02
CA VAL A 95 -14.85 3.72 -11.13
C VAL A 95 -13.54 3.50 -11.89
N LYS A 96 -13.30 4.23 -13.00
CA LYS A 96 -12.03 4.13 -13.73
C LYS A 96 -10.81 4.53 -12.89
N VAL A 97 -10.87 5.62 -12.13
CA VAL A 97 -9.74 6.04 -11.28
C VAL A 97 -9.47 5.02 -10.18
N ILE A 98 -10.51 4.51 -9.53
CA ILE A 98 -10.39 3.46 -8.52
C ILE A 98 -9.78 2.20 -9.14
N VAL A 99 -10.26 1.78 -10.30
CA VAL A 99 -9.74 0.61 -11.03
C VAL A 99 -8.28 0.81 -11.45
N ILE A 100 -7.89 2.01 -11.88
CA ILE A 100 -6.50 2.32 -12.22
C ILE A 100 -5.62 2.24 -10.98
N ILE A 101 -6.05 2.81 -9.84
CA ILE A 101 -5.31 2.72 -8.58
C ILE A 101 -5.20 1.27 -8.13
N LEU A 102 -6.28 0.50 -8.19
CA LEU A 102 -6.28 -0.93 -7.87
C LEU A 102 -5.33 -1.71 -8.79
N ALA A 103 -5.36 -1.45 -10.09
CA ALA A 103 -4.47 -2.07 -11.05
C ALA A 103 -3.00 -1.73 -10.77
N ILE A 104 -2.69 -0.47 -10.46
CA ILE A 104 -1.34 -0.04 -10.08
C ILE A 104 -0.92 -0.70 -8.77
N SER A 105 -1.79 -0.80 -7.77
CA SER A 105 -1.50 -1.48 -6.49
C SER A 105 -1.25 -2.98 -6.70
N VAL A 106 -2.03 -3.65 -7.56
CA VAL A 106 -1.80 -5.05 -7.92
C VAL A 106 -0.49 -5.22 -8.66
N ILE A 107 -0.19 -4.36 -9.65
CA ILE A 107 1.08 -4.38 -10.38
C ILE A 107 2.23 -4.13 -9.41
N ALA A 108 2.13 -3.15 -8.52
CA ALA A 108 3.14 -2.85 -7.52
C ALA A 108 3.32 -3.99 -6.51
N ALA A 109 2.26 -4.72 -6.16
CA ALA A 109 2.35 -5.90 -5.31
C ALA A 109 3.05 -7.07 -6.03
N ILE A 110 2.72 -7.31 -7.31
CA ILE A 110 3.36 -8.35 -8.13
C ILE A 110 4.83 -8.02 -8.37
N PHE A 111 5.13 -6.81 -8.82
CA PHE A 111 6.51 -6.35 -9.01
C PHE A 111 7.25 -6.30 -7.68
N GLY A 112 6.59 -5.89 -6.60
CA GLY A 112 7.13 -5.94 -5.25
C GLY A 112 7.54 -7.36 -4.86
N SER A 113 6.72 -8.37 -5.17
CA SER A 113 7.04 -9.79 -4.97
C SER A 113 8.26 -10.25 -5.76
N ILE A 114 8.37 -9.87 -7.03
CA ILE A 114 9.45 -10.32 -7.92
C ILE A 114 10.77 -9.61 -7.59
N VAL A 115 10.72 -8.29 -7.41
CA VAL A 115 11.90 -7.47 -7.10
C VAL A 115 12.42 -7.77 -5.70
N SER A 116 11.54 -8.04 -4.74
CA SER A 116 12.00 -8.39 -3.40
C SER A 116 12.74 -9.72 -3.37
N CYS A 117 12.17 -10.78 -3.95
CA CYS A 117 12.84 -12.09 -4.00
C CYS A 117 14.12 -12.07 -4.86
N GLY A 118 14.12 -11.37 -6.01
CA GLY A 118 15.25 -11.38 -6.95
C GLY A 118 16.39 -10.40 -6.63
N TYR A 119 16.09 -9.26 -5.98
CA TYR A 119 17.07 -8.19 -5.76
C TYR A 119 17.19 -7.76 -4.30
N ALA A 120 16.08 -7.66 -3.57
CA ALA A 120 16.12 -7.18 -2.20
C ALA A 120 16.75 -8.21 -1.24
N CYS A 121 16.43 -9.49 -1.43
CA CYS A 121 16.90 -10.57 -0.57
C CYS A 121 18.44 -10.79 -0.59
N PRO A 122 19.13 -10.72 -1.75
CA PRO A 122 20.60 -10.67 -1.78
C PRO A 122 21.20 -9.47 -1.05
N VAL A 123 20.53 -8.31 -1.10
CA VAL A 123 21.01 -7.04 -0.52
C VAL A 123 20.75 -6.94 0.99
N LEU A 124 19.75 -7.69 1.49
CA LEU A 124 19.39 -7.73 2.91
C LEU A 124 20.46 -8.37 3.81
N ALA A 125 21.60 -8.84 3.26
CA ALA A 125 22.76 -9.33 3.99
C ALA A 125 22.38 -10.32 5.09
N CYS A 126 21.67 -11.36 4.70
CA CYS A 126 21.47 -12.51 5.55
C CYS A 126 22.85 -13.19 5.70
N HIS A 127 23.28 -13.50 6.93
CA HIS A 127 24.67 -13.86 7.26
C HIS A 127 25.10 -15.20 6.63
N GLY A 128 25.29 -15.27 5.31
CA GLY A 128 25.66 -16.50 4.59
C GLY A 128 25.09 -16.57 3.17
N ALA A 129 25.37 -17.68 2.46
CA ALA A 129 24.77 -17.95 1.17
C ALA A 129 23.27 -18.18 1.35
N MET A 130 22.43 -17.55 0.53
CA MET A 130 20.99 -17.56 0.72
C MET A 130 20.35 -18.81 0.08
N GLU A 131 19.55 -19.57 0.83
CA GLU A 131 18.83 -20.75 0.34
C GLU A 131 17.48 -20.35 -0.26
N SER A 132 16.72 -19.53 0.47
CA SER A 132 15.40 -19.08 0.03
C SER A 132 15.02 -17.75 0.67
N CYS A 133 14.23 -16.94 -0.03
CA CYS A 133 13.60 -15.76 0.54
C CYS A 133 12.08 -15.86 0.44
N THR A 134 11.39 -15.56 1.53
CA THR A 134 9.94 -15.36 1.50
C THR A 134 9.59 -13.95 1.93
N TRP A 135 8.45 -13.48 1.46
CA TRP A 135 7.88 -12.21 1.87
C TRP A 135 6.43 -12.42 2.27
N GLU A 136 6.01 -11.70 3.29
CA GLU A 136 4.66 -11.77 3.84
C GLU A 136 4.11 -10.35 3.94
N VAL A 137 2.92 -10.15 3.39
CA VAL A 137 2.21 -8.87 3.48
C VAL A 137 1.14 -9.00 4.55
N GLY A 138 1.35 -8.30 5.67
CA GLY A 138 0.32 -8.05 6.67
C GLY A 138 -0.49 -6.81 6.31
N LEU A 139 -1.56 -6.56 7.06
CA LEU A 139 -2.52 -5.47 6.79
C LEU A 139 -1.84 -4.09 6.65
N LEU A 140 -0.74 -3.85 7.36
CA LEU A 140 0.01 -2.57 7.38
C LEU A 140 1.53 -2.79 7.54
N SER A 141 2.01 -3.95 7.10
CA SER A 141 3.40 -4.34 7.29
C SER A 141 3.86 -5.26 6.17
N VAL A 142 5.12 -5.17 5.81
CA VAL A 142 5.77 -6.14 4.93
C VAL A 142 6.92 -6.77 5.70
N LYS A 143 6.92 -8.10 5.76
CA LYS A 143 7.97 -8.89 6.39
C LYS A 143 8.74 -9.63 5.30
N TYR A 144 10.06 -9.56 5.37
CA TYR A 144 10.97 -10.35 4.55
C TYR A 144 11.68 -11.36 5.47
N VAL A 145 11.64 -12.63 5.08
CA VAL A 145 12.31 -13.73 5.80
C VAL A 145 13.37 -14.33 4.89
N CYS A 146 14.59 -14.36 5.38
CA CYS A 146 15.70 -15.04 4.73
C CYS A 146 15.95 -16.38 5.39
N ASN A 147 16.08 -17.43 4.57
CA ASN A 147 16.76 -18.65 4.97
C ASN A 147 18.15 -18.67 4.32
N CYS A 148 19.19 -18.84 5.13
CA CYS A 148 20.56 -19.03 4.68
C CYS A 148 20.90 -20.52 4.67
N ILE A 149 21.70 -20.93 3.68
CA ILE A 149 22.40 -22.21 3.64
C ILE A 149 23.34 -22.23 4.85
N GLY A 150 23.09 -23.17 5.77
CA GLY A 150 23.94 -23.43 6.94
C GLY A 150 25.23 -24.14 6.57
#